data_AF-A0A2I3HVX6-F1
#
_entry.id   AF-A0A2I3HVX6-F1
#
_cell.length_a   1.000
_cell.length_b   1.000
_cell.length_c   1.000
_cell.angle_alpha   90.00
_cell.angle_beta   90.00
_cell.angle_gamma   90.00
#
_symmetry.space_group_name_H-M   'P 1'
#
loop_
_entity.id
_entity.type
_entity.pdbx_description
1 polymer ?
#
loop_
_entity_poly.entity_id
_entity_poly.type
_entity_poly.pdbx_seq_one_letter_code
_entity_poly.pdbx_strand_id
1 'polypeptide(L)'
;MASSDLEQLCSHVNEKIGNIKKTLSLRNCGQEPTLKTVLNKIGDEIIVINELLNELELEIQYQEQTNNSLKELCESLEEDYKDVEHLKENIPSHLPQVTVTQSWYMKSRLTYDQINDVIKEINKAVISKYKILHQPKKSMNSVTRNLYHRFIDEETKDTKGRYFIVEADIKEFTTLKADKKFHVLLNILRHCRRLSEVRGGGLTRYVIT
;
A
#
# COMPACT_ATOMS: atom_id res chain seq x y z
N MET A 1 55.39 -19.30 -32.12
CA MET A 1 55.76 -18.80 -33.46
C MET A 1 56.03 -17.31 -33.29
N ALA A 2 57.24 -16.84 -33.58
CA ALA A 2 57.56 -15.42 -33.48
C ALA A 2 56.75 -14.66 -34.55
N SER A 3 56.08 -13.57 -34.14
CA SER A 3 55.39 -12.66 -35.07
C SER A 3 56.41 -12.10 -36.06
N SER A 4 56.04 -11.99 -37.33
CA SER A 4 56.97 -11.47 -38.35
C SER A 4 57.34 -10.01 -38.04
N ASP A 5 58.53 -9.55 -38.45
CA ASP A 5 58.96 -8.17 -38.23
C ASP A 5 57.93 -7.14 -38.75
N LEU A 6 57.21 -7.49 -39.83
CA LEU A 6 56.12 -6.68 -40.38
C LEU A 6 54.92 -6.60 -39.42
N GLU A 7 54.52 -7.71 -38.82
CA GLU A 7 53.41 -7.74 -37.86
C GLU A 7 53.76 -6.99 -36.57
N GLN A 8 55.01 -7.09 -36.11
CA GLN A 8 55.48 -6.33 -34.96
C GLN A 8 55.47 -4.82 -35.25
N LEU A 9 55.91 -4.42 -36.44
CA LEU A 9 55.84 -3.03 -36.91
C LEU A 9 54.39 -2.54 -37.02
N CYS A 10 53.50 -3.33 -37.63
CA CYS A 10 52.08 -3.01 -37.74
C CYS A 10 51.45 -2.82 -36.36
N SER A 11 51.77 -3.68 -35.39
CA SER A 11 51.27 -3.58 -34.02
C SER A 11 51.74 -2.29 -33.35
N HIS A 12 53.03 -1.95 -33.50
CA HIS A 12 53.59 -0.71 -32.95
C HIS A 12 52.96 0.55 -33.57
N VAL A 13 52.76 0.56 -34.88
CA VAL A 13 52.09 1.67 -35.58
C VAL A 13 50.64 1.80 -35.14
N ASN A 14 49.90 0.69 -35.06
CA ASN A 14 48.52 0.69 -34.60
C ASN A 14 48.38 1.14 -33.15
N GLU A 15 49.33 0.78 -32.28
CA GLU A 15 49.39 1.26 -30.91
C GLU A 15 49.57 2.78 -30.86
N LYS A 16 50.51 3.33 -31.65
CA LYS A 16 50.70 4.79 -31.76
C LYS A 16 49.45 5.50 -32.29
N ILE A 17 48.81 4.95 -33.33
CA ILE A 17 47.54 5.48 -33.85
C ILE A 17 46.46 5.44 -32.76
N GLY A 18 46.35 4.35 -32.01
CA GLY A 18 45.42 4.22 -30.89
C GLY A 18 45.67 5.25 -29.79
N ASN A 19 46.94 5.49 -29.44
CA ASN A 19 47.33 6.49 -28.44
C ASN A 19 47.01 7.92 -28.91
N ILE A 20 47.21 8.22 -30.19
CA ILE A 20 46.81 9.52 -30.78
C ILE A 20 45.29 9.68 -30.70
N LYS A 21 44.52 8.64 -31.05
CA LYS A 21 43.05 8.68 -30.95
C LYS A 21 42.58 8.93 -29.51
N LYS A 22 43.16 8.25 -28.51
CA LYS A 22 42.82 8.45 -27.09
C LYS A 22 43.14 9.87 -26.61
N THR A 23 44.33 10.38 -26.93
CA THR A 23 44.73 11.74 -26.53
C THR A 23 43.88 12.81 -27.20
N LEU A 24 43.46 12.60 -28.45
CA LEU A 24 42.52 13.48 -29.13
C LEU A 24 41.14 13.46 -28.47
N SER A 25 40.61 12.28 -28.14
CA SER A 25 39.33 12.17 -27.40
C SER A 25 39.38 12.84 -26.04
N LEU A 26 40.47 12.65 -25.27
CA LEU A 26 40.67 13.32 -23.98
C LEU A 26 40.68 14.85 -24.13
N ARG A 27 41.40 15.36 -25.14
CA ARG A 27 41.39 16.80 -25.45
C ARG A 27 39.98 17.28 -25.76
N ASN A 28 39.25 16.55 -26.60
CA ASN A 28 37.88 16.92 -26.99
C ASN A 28 36.95 17.01 -25.78
N CYS A 29 36.98 16.04 -24.86
CA CYS A 29 36.18 16.10 -23.64
C CYS A 29 36.48 17.33 -22.76
N GLY A 30 37.72 17.83 -22.78
CA GLY A 30 38.12 18.99 -21.98
C GLY A 30 37.94 20.36 -22.66
N GLN A 31 37.96 20.41 -24.00
CA GLN A 31 37.95 21.65 -24.78
C GLN A 31 36.64 21.89 -25.53
N GLU A 32 35.97 20.83 -25.98
CA GLU A 32 34.72 20.96 -26.72
C GLU A 32 33.57 21.27 -25.71
N PRO A 33 32.89 22.42 -25.86
CA PRO A 33 31.94 22.91 -24.85
C PRO A 33 30.75 21.98 -24.58
N THR A 34 30.23 21.29 -25.60
CA THR A 34 29.03 20.45 -25.45
C THR A 34 29.35 19.19 -24.65
N LEU A 35 30.43 18.48 -24.98
CA LEU A 35 30.95 17.31 -24.26
C LEU A 35 31.36 17.67 -22.84
N LYS A 36 32.02 18.81 -22.63
CA LYS A 36 32.39 19.28 -21.28
C LYS A 36 31.16 19.51 -20.42
N THR A 37 30.11 20.10 -20.99
CA THR A 37 28.84 20.35 -20.29
C THR A 37 28.15 19.03 -19.92
N VAL A 38 28.12 18.05 -20.83
CA VAL A 38 27.55 16.72 -20.53
C VAL A 38 28.37 16.01 -19.45
N LEU A 39 29.70 16.08 -19.52
CA LEU A 39 30.58 15.46 -18.51
C LEU A 39 30.38 16.09 -17.12
N ASN A 40 30.25 17.42 -17.05
CA ASN A 40 29.96 18.10 -15.79
C ASN A 40 28.59 17.71 -15.23
N LYS A 41 27.55 17.64 -16.08
CA LYS A 41 26.22 17.17 -15.65
C LYS A 41 26.26 15.77 -15.06
N ILE A 42 27.00 14.85 -15.69
CA ILE A 42 27.21 13.50 -15.15
C ILE A 42 27.91 13.58 -13.79
N GLY A 43 28.93 14.43 -13.65
CA GLY A 43 29.62 14.65 -12.38
C GLY A 43 28.68 15.16 -11.28
N ASP A 44 27.87 16.17 -11.59
CA ASP A 44 26.90 16.75 -10.66
C ASP A 44 25.82 15.73 -10.26
N GLU A 45 25.30 14.95 -11.22
CA GLU A 45 24.34 13.87 -10.95
C GLU A 45 24.94 12.76 -10.07
N ILE A 46 26.22 12.41 -10.25
CA ILE A 46 26.90 11.44 -9.38
C ILE A 46 26.99 11.95 -7.94
N ILE A 47 27.25 13.24 -7.73
CA ILE A 47 27.27 13.84 -6.38
C ILE A 47 25.89 13.73 -5.73
N VAL A 48 24.84 14.09 -6.46
CA VAL A 48 23.45 14.00 -5.97
C VAL A 48 23.07 12.55 -5.65
N ILE A 49 23.45 11.59 -6.52
CA ILE A 49 23.20 10.17 -6.26
C ILE A 49 23.90 9.72 -4.97
N ASN A 50 25.14 10.17 -4.73
CA ASN A 50 25.87 9.83 -3.51
C ASN A 50 25.18 10.38 -2.25
N GLU A 51 24.64 11.60 -2.30
CA GLU A 51 23.87 12.17 -1.19
C GLU A 51 22.58 11.39 -0.94
N LEU A 52 21.83 11.05 -1.99
CA LEU A 52 20.61 10.23 -1.89
C LEU A 52 20.88 8.84 -1.31
N LEU A 53 22.04 8.25 -1.61
CA LEU A 53 22.44 6.96 -1.02
C LEU A 53 22.68 7.07 0.49
N ASN A 54 23.28 8.18 0.95
CA ASN A 54 23.47 8.42 2.38
C ASN A 54 22.12 8.61 3.10
N GLU A 55 21.18 9.35 2.49
CA GLU A 55 19.82 9.50 3.03
C GLU A 55 19.09 8.15 3.11
N LEU A 56 19.21 7.33 2.06
CA LEU A 56 18.63 5.99 2.04
C LEU A 56 19.22 5.09 3.14
N GLU A 57 20.53 5.17 3.40
CA GLU A 57 21.18 4.41 4.46
C GLU A 57 20.62 4.78 5.84
N LEU A 58 20.42 6.08 6.11
CA LEU A 58 19.81 6.55 7.36
C LEU A 58 18.36 6.07 7.51
N GLU A 59 17.58 6.12 6.43
CA GLU A 59 16.18 5.65 6.45
C GLU A 59 16.10 4.14 6.72
N ILE A 60 17.00 3.36 6.12
CA ILE A 60 17.10 1.91 6.39
C ILE A 60 17.40 1.66 7.86
N GLN A 61 18.37 2.37 8.44
CA GLN A 61 18.72 2.22 9.86
C GLN A 61 17.54 2.55 10.78
N TYR A 62 16.79 3.63 10.48
CA TYR A 62 15.59 3.99 11.23
C TYR A 62 14.50 2.92 11.14
N GLN A 63 14.26 2.38 9.94
CA GLN A 63 13.28 1.33 9.71
C GLN A 63 13.65 0.04 10.45
N GLU A 64 14.93 -0.33 10.47
CA GLU A 64 15.43 -1.49 11.23
C GLU A 64 15.19 -1.34 12.74
N GLN A 65 15.48 -0.16 13.30
CA GLN A 65 15.20 0.13 14.71
C GLN A 65 13.71 0.04 15.02
N THR A 66 12.87 0.65 14.18
CA THR A 66 11.42 0.63 14.35
C THR A 66 10.86 -0.80 14.29
N ASN A 67 11.37 -1.64 13.39
CA ASN A 67 10.98 -3.04 13.28
C ASN A 67 11.38 -3.84 14.53
N ASN A 68 12.54 -3.56 15.12
CA ASN A 68 12.95 -4.21 16.37
C ASN A 68 12.02 -3.84 17.52
N SER A 69 11.68 -2.57 17.69
CA SER A 69 10.71 -2.14 18.72
C SER A 69 9.31 -2.73 18.50
N LEU A 70 8.87 -2.85 17.24
CA LEU A 70 7.60 -3.51 16.92
C LEU A 70 7.62 -4.99 17.34
N LYS A 71 8.75 -5.67 17.11
CA LYS A 71 8.92 -7.07 17.49
C LYS A 71 8.83 -7.25 19.01
N GLU A 72 9.51 -6.40 19.79
CA GLU A 72 9.44 -6.41 21.25
C GLU A 72 8.00 -6.23 21.76
N LEU A 73 7.24 -5.30 21.14
CA LEU A 73 5.83 -5.09 21.49
C LEU A 73 4.97 -6.33 21.18
N CYS A 74 5.19 -6.97 20.04
CA CYS A 74 4.48 -8.21 19.68
C CYS A 74 4.79 -9.33 20.67
N GLU A 75 6.04 -9.49 21.09
CA GLU A 75 6.45 -10.49 22.08
C GLU A 75 5.77 -10.24 23.43
N SER A 76 5.76 -8.98 23.90
CA SER A 76 5.04 -8.60 25.14
C SER A 76 3.53 -8.87 25.05
N LEU A 77 2.89 -8.57 23.92
CA LEU A 77 1.47 -8.85 23.72
C LEU A 77 1.17 -10.35 23.72
N GLU A 78 2.08 -11.17 23.20
CA GLU A 78 1.95 -12.62 23.19
C GLU A 78 2.01 -13.20 24.61
N GLU A 79 2.86 -12.64 25.48
CA GLU A 79 2.90 -12.97 26.90
C GLU A 79 1.59 -12.59 27.60
N ASP A 80 1.11 -11.35 27.42
CA ASP A 80 -0.17 -10.90 27.98
C ASP A 80 -1.34 -11.79 27.53
N TYR A 81 -1.34 -12.23 26.26
CA TYR A 81 -2.37 -13.13 25.75
C TYR A 81 -2.34 -14.49 26.46
N LYS A 82 -1.15 -15.06 26.70
CA LYS A 82 -0.98 -16.32 27.44
C LYS A 82 -1.50 -16.18 28.87
N ASP A 83 -1.24 -15.06 29.52
CA ASP A 83 -1.75 -14.78 30.87
C ASP A 83 -3.28 -14.70 30.89
N VAL A 84 -3.88 -14.02 29.92
CA VAL A 84 -5.34 -13.93 29.78
C VAL A 84 -5.97 -15.31 29.53
N GLU A 85 -5.37 -16.13 28.67
CA GLU A 85 -5.84 -17.51 28.46
C GLU A 85 -5.73 -18.35 29.74
N HIS A 86 -4.61 -18.28 30.45
CA HIS A 86 -4.43 -18.98 31.71
C HIS A 86 -5.46 -18.55 32.76
N LEU A 87 -5.72 -17.24 32.90
CA LEU A 87 -6.74 -16.71 33.80
C LEU A 87 -8.14 -17.20 33.43
N LYS A 88 -8.46 -17.26 32.14
CA LYS A 88 -9.74 -17.75 31.63
C LYS A 88 -9.97 -19.24 31.94
N GLU A 89 -8.92 -20.06 31.85
CA GLU A 89 -9.00 -21.50 32.14
C GLU A 89 -9.11 -21.80 33.64
N ASN A 90 -8.59 -20.91 34.50
CA ASN A 90 -8.52 -21.11 35.94
C ASN A 90 -9.54 -20.28 36.73
N ILE A 91 -10.68 -19.90 36.13
CA ILE A 91 -11.71 -19.12 36.83
C ILE A 91 -12.33 -19.96 37.96
N PRO A 92 -12.26 -19.52 39.23
CA PRO A 92 -12.91 -20.21 40.34
C PRO A 92 -14.43 -20.29 40.17
N SER A 93 -14.99 -21.48 40.41
CA SER A 93 -16.42 -21.78 40.21
C SER A 93 -17.39 -20.99 41.11
N HIS A 94 -16.89 -20.35 42.17
CA HIS A 94 -17.68 -19.56 43.13
C HIS A 94 -17.70 -18.06 42.84
N LEU A 95 -16.94 -17.59 41.84
CA LEU A 95 -17.05 -16.21 41.37
C LEU A 95 -18.30 -16.07 40.49
N PRO A 96 -19.01 -14.93 40.54
CA PRO A 96 -20.10 -14.65 39.62
C PRO A 96 -19.53 -14.75 38.21
N GLN A 97 -20.06 -15.69 37.41
CA GLN A 97 -19.69 -15.77 36.00
C GLN A 97 -20.04 -14.43 35.38
N VAL A 98 -19.01 -13.65 35.03
CA VAL A 98 -19.16 -12.53 34.11
C VAL A 98 -19.54 -13.17 32.79
N THR A 99 -20.85 -13.39 32.62
CA THR A 99 -21.43 -13.49 31.29
C THR A 99 -20.96 -12.22 30.60
N VAL A 100 -20.07 -12.38 29.62
CA VAL A 100 -19.64 -11.31 28.73
C VAL A 100 -20.91 -10.79 28.05
N THR A 101 -21.57 -9.87 28.75
CA THR A 101 -22.86 -9.32 28.44
C THR A 101 -22.58 -8.22 27.44
N GLN A 102 -22.44 -8.65 26.18
CA GLN A 102 -23.00 -8.01 24.97
C GLN A 102 -22.24 -8.42 23.68
N SER A 103 -21.00 -8.93 23.77
CA SER A 103 -20.24 -9.37 22.58
C SER A 103 -20.71 -10.75 22.03
N TRP A 104 -21.05 -11.70 22.92
CA TRP A 104 -21.50 -13.04 22.49
C TRP A 104 -22.84 -13.05 21.75
N TYR A 105 -23.74 -12.10 22.02
CA TYR A 105 -25.03 -12.03 21.33
C TYR A 105 -24.88 -11.58 19.85
N MET A 106 -23.84 -10.80 19.53
CA MET A 106 -23.53 -10.41 18.15
C MET A 106 -22.77 -11.53 17.41
N LYS A 107 -21.95 -12.25 18.18
CA LYS A 107 -21.43 -13.62 18.02
C LYS A 107 -22.12 -14.66 17.11
N SER A 108 -23.46 -14.63 17.07
CA SER A 108 -24.36 -15.72 16.64
C SER A 108 -23.75 -16.67 15.63
N ARG A 109 -23.28 -17.87 16.00
CA ARG A 109 -22.69 -18.91 15.10
C ARG A 109 -21.74 -18.40 13.99
N LEU A 110 -21.23 -17.17 14.06
CA LEU A 110 -20.49 -16.51 13.00
C LEU A 110 -19.01 -16.78 13.23
N THR A 111 -18.39 -17.48 12.28
CA THR A 111 -16.96 -17.82 12.37
C THR A 111 -16.10 -16.61 12.00
N TYR A 112 -14.85 -16.61 12.47
CA TYR A 112 -13.87 -15.59 12.12
C TYR A 112 -13.70 -15.48 10.59
N ASP A 113 -13.69 -16.61 9.89
CA ASP A 113 -13.58 -16.66 8.43
C ASP A 113 -14.76 -15.98 7.75
N GLN A 114 -15.99 -16.19 8.24
CA GLN A 114 -17.18 -15.53 7.70
C GLN A 114 -17.12 -14.00 7.85
N ILE A 115 -16.56 -13.51 8.96
CA ILE A 115 -16.36 -12.08 9.17
C ILE A 115 -15.31 -11.54 8.19
N ASN A 116 -14.19 -12.24 8.04
CA ASN A 116 -13.12 -11.85 7.12
C ASN A 116 -13.55 -11.85 5.66
N ASP A 117 -14.35 -12.84 5.25
CA ASP A 117 -14.86 -12.91 3.87
C ASP A 117 -15.79 -11.73 3.57
N VAL A 118 -16.59 -11.30 4.54
CA VAL A 118 -17.44 -10.11 4.40
C VAL A 118 -16.60 -8.83 4.34
N ILE A 119 -15.53 -8.73 5.14
CA ILE A 119 -14.57 -7.61 5.05
C ILE A 119 -13.92 -7.56 3.67
N LYS A 120 -13.51 -8.70 3.10
CA LYS A 120 -12.93 -8.77 1.75
C LYS A 120 -13.89 -8.24 0.69
N GLU A 121 -15.16 -8.65 0.74
CA GLU A 121 -16.18 -8.19 -0.21
C GLU A 121 -16.52 -6.70 -0.02
N ILE A 122 -16.59 -6.19 1.22
CA ILE A 122 -16.72 -4.75 1.49
C ILE A 122 -15.55 -3.98 0.88
N ASN A 123 -14.31 -4.45 1.09
CA ASN A 123 -13.12 -3.81 0.52
C ASN A 123 -13.15 -3.81 -1.01
N LYS A 124 -13.62 -4.91 -1.62
CA LYS A 124 -13.80 -5.00 -3.07
C LYS A 124 -14.81 -3.96 -3.59
N ALA A 125 -15.92 -3.74 -2.89
CA ALA A 125 -16.91 -2.71 -3.24
C ALA A 125 -16.31 -1.30 -3.14
N VAL A 126 -15.59 -1.02 -2.04
CA VAL A 126 -14.89 0.26 -1.83
C VAL A 126 -13.89 0.49 -2.97
N ILE A 127 -12.98 -0.44 -3.22
CA ILE A 127 -11.97 -0.31 -4.28
C ILE A 127 -12.63 -0.07 -5.64
N SER A 128 -13.69 -0.81 -5.97
CA SER A 128 -14.39 -0.68 -7.26
C SER A 128 -15.06 0.69 -7.41
N LYS A 129 -15.75 1.18 -6.37
CA LYS A 129 -16.38 2.51 -6.36
C LYS A 129 -15.35 3.62 -6.55
N TYR A 130 -14.29 3.64 -5.76
CA TYR A 130 -13.30 4.71 -5.81
C TYR A 130 -12.37 4.61 -7.02
N LYS A 131 -12.21 3.44 -7.62
CA LYS A 131 -11.58 3.29 -8.94
C LYS A 131 -12.38 4.01 -10.02
N ILE A 132 -13.70 3.90 -10.01
CA ILE A 132 -14.59 4.64 -10.94
C ILE A 132 -14.54 6.14 -10.62
N LEU A 133 -14.58 6.53 -9.34
CA LEU A 133 -14.60 7.93 -8.93
C LEU A 133 -13.34 8.70 -9.40
N HIS A 134 -12.18 8.03 -9.39
CA HIS A 134 -10.90 8.60 -9.82
C HIS A 134 -10.58 8.37 -11.31
N GLN A 135 -11.41 7.62 -12.05
CA GLN A 135 -11.17 7.37 -13.46
C GLN A 135 -11.35 8.68 -14.28
N PRO A 136 -10.53 8.92 -15.33
CA PRO A 136 -10.75 10.05 -16.23
C PRO A 136 -12.13 10.00 -16.90
N LYS A 137 -12.94 11.06 -16.77
CA LYS A 137 -14.32 11.12 -17.30
C LYS A 137 -14.45 10.78 -18.78
N LYS A 138 -13.41 11.11 -19.57
CA LYS A 138 -13.32 10.83 -21.01
C LYS A 138 -13.21 9.34 -21.35
N SER A 139 -12.74 8.50 -20.44
CA SER A 139 -12.57 7.05 -20.66
C SER A 139 -13.76 6.22 -20.17
N MET A 140 -14.75 6.83 -19.51
CA MET A 140 -15.91 6.12 -18.98
C MET A 140 -16.90 5.75 -20.08
N ASN A 141 -17.41 4.52 -20.03
CA ASN A 141 -18.58 4.10 -20.82
C ASN A 141 -19.89 4.60 -20.17
N SER A 142 -21.03 4.38 -20.83
CA SER A 142 -22.35 4.85 -20.35
C SER A 142 -22.71 4.32 -18.96
N VAL A 143 -22.50 3.02 -18.71
CA VAL A 143 -22.81 2.37 -17.43
C VAL A 143 -21.95 2.92 -16.29
N THR A 144 -20.64 3.02 -16.52
CA THR A 144 -19.69 3.59 -15.55
C THR A 144 -20.01 5.05 -15.26
N ARG A 145 -20.46 5.81 -16.26
CA ARG A 145 -20.86 7.21 -16.09
C ARG A 145 -22.12 7.34 -15.22
N ASN A 146 -23.10 6.46 -15.40
CA ASN A 146 -24.30 6.44 -14.55
C ASN A 146 -23.95 6.13 -13.09
N LEU A 147 -23.04 5.16 -12.84
CA LEU A 147 -22.52 4.87 -11.50
C LEU A 147 -21.79 6.07 -10.91
N TYR A 148 -20.95 6.74 -11.69
CA TYR A 148 -20.25 7.96 -11.26
C TYR A 148 -21.23 9.03 -10.79
N HIS A 149 -22.29 9.31 -11.55
CA HIS A 149 -23.30 10.28 -11.16
C HIS A 149 -24.01 9.88 -9.87
N ARG A 150 -24.41 8.60 -9.74
CA ARG A 150 -24.98 8.08 -8.49
C ARG A 150 -24.04 8.30 -7.30
N PHE A 151 -22.75 8.02 -7.43
CA PHE A 151 -21.79 8.21 -6.33
C PHE A 151 -21.67 9.67 -5.89
N ILE A 152 -21.72 10.61 -6.84
CA ILE A 152 -21.69 12.05 -6.54
C ILE A 152 -22.98 12.49 -5.87
N ASP A 153 -24.15 12.02 -6.33
CA ASP A 153 -25.45 12.33 -5.74
C ASP A 153 -25.59 11.77 -4.31
N GLU A 154 -24.88 10.68 -4.03
CA GLU A 154 -24.80 10.07 -2.71
C GLU A 154 -23.86 10.81 -1.76
N GLU A 155 -23.05 11.79 -2.18
CA GLU A 155 -22.17 12.52 -1.24
C GLU A 155 -22.96 13.45 -0.29
N THR A 156 -22.45 13.62 0.93
CA THR A 156 -22.95 14.61 1.89
C THR A 156 -21.80 15.39 2.51
N LYS A 157 -22.13 16.45 3.26
CA LYS A 157 -21.14 17.23 4.02
C LYS A 157 -20.37 16.35 5.02
N ASP A 158 -21.01 15.31 5.55
CA ASP A 158 -20.45 14.40 6.56
C ASP A 158 -19.59 13.27 5.97
N THR A 159 -19.69 13.02 4.66
CA THR A 159 -18.85 12.03 3.95
C THR A 159 -17.71 12.64 3.16
N LYS A 160 -17.64 13.97 3.08
CA LYS A 160 -16.58 14.67 2.37
C LYS A 160 -15.20 14.25 2.86
N GLY A 161 -14.39 13.70 1.94
CA GLY A 161 -13.03 13.24 2.23
C GLY A 161 -12.94 11.90 2.96
N ARG A 162 -14.05 11.17 3.10
CA ARG A 162 -14.10 9.85 3.73
C ARG A 162 -14.51 8.79 2.71
N TYR A 163 -13.99 7.58 2.88
CA TYR A 163 -14.41 6.44 2.09
C TYR A 163 -15.71 5.87 2.64
N PHE A 164 -16.74 5.75 1.80
CA PHE A 164 -18.00 5.12 2.16
C PHE A 164 -18.62 4.34 1.00
N ILE A 165 -19.44 3.37 1.37
CA ILE A 165 -20.28 2.60 0.46
C ILE A 165 -21.73 2.57 0.94
N VAL A 166 -22.64 2.29 0.02
CA VAL A 166 -24.06 2.07 0.31
C VAL A 166 -24.46 0.64 -0.07
N GLU A 167 -25.66 0.22 0.33
CA GLU A 167 -26.15 -1.13 0.02
C GLU A 167 -26.20 -1.43 -1.50
N ALA A 168 -26.47 -0.41 -2.33
CA ALA A 168 -26.42 -0.55 -3.79
C ALA A 168 -25.01 -0.88 -4.30
N ASP A 169 -23.95 -0.39 -3.64
CA ASP A 169 -22.56 -0.69 -4.02
C ASP A 169 -22.20 -2.15 -3.72
N ILE A 170 -22.70 -2.68 -2.60
CA ILE A 170 -22.56 -4.09 -2.25
C ILE A 170 -23.23 -4.96 -3.32
N LYS A 171 -24.46 -4.63 -3.73
CA LYS A 171 -25.19 -5.37 -4.77
C LYS A 171 -24.51 -5.29 -6.14
N GLU A 172 -23.88 -4.17 -6.47
CA GLU A 172 -23.22 -3.94 -7.75
C GLU A 172 -21.87 -4.67 -7.86
N PHE A 173 -21.05 -4.63 -6.81
CA PHE A 173 -19.63 -5.03 -6.89
C PHE A 173 -19.28 -6.33 -6.18
N THR A 174 -20.21 -6.92 -5.43
CA THR A 174 -19.96 -8.09 -4.59
C THR A 174 -21.00 -9.18 -4.84
N THR A 175 -20.70 -10.39 -4.37
CA THR A 175 -21.70 -11.49 -4.35
C THR A 175 -22.49 -11.54 -3.04
N LEU A 176 -22.25 -10.60 -2.12
CA LEU A 176 -22.94 -10.53 -0.84
C LEU A 176 -24.39 -10.11 -1.01
N LYS A 177 -25.27 -10.82 -0.30
CA LYS A 177 -26.66 -10.43 -0.15
C LYS A 177 -26.80 -9.52 1.06
N ALA A 178 -27.48 -8.40 0.89
CA ALA A 178 -27.86 -7.51 2.00
C ALA A 178 -29.03 -8.11 2.80
N ASP A 179 -28.77 -9.22 3.47
CA ASP A 179 -29.74 -9.94 4.29
C ASP A 179 -29.56 -9.65 5.79
N LYS A 180 -30.38 -10.27 6.64
CA LYS A 180 -30.29 -10.12 8.10
C LYS A 180 -28.90 -10.49 8.63
N LYS A 181 -28.22 -11.48 8.02
CA LYS A 181 -26.86 -11.90 8.43
C LYS A 181 -25.85 -10.82 8.11
N PHE A 182 -25.94 -10.18 6.95
CA PHE A 182 -25.11 -9.03 6.57
C PHE A 182 -25.25 -7.87 7.56
N HIS A 183 -26.47 -7.53 8.00
CA HIS A 183 -26.66 -6.46 8.98
C HIS A 183 -26.12 -6.81 10.38
N VAL A 184 -26.20 -8.09 10.80
CA VAL A 184 -25.52 -8.54 12.03
C VAL A 184 -24.01 -8.34 11.92
N LEU A 185 -23.42 -8.69 10.76
CA LEU A 185 -21.99 -8.49 10.50
C LEU A 185 -21.61 -7.00 10.50
N LEU A 186 -22.40 -6.13 9.87
CA LEU A 186 -22.18 -4.69 9.92
C LEU A 186 -22.22 -4.15 11.36
N ASN A 187 -23.12 -4.66 12.19
CA ASN A 187 -23.16 -4.29 13.60
C ASN A 187 -21.90 -4.74 14.36
N ILE A 188 -21.37 -5.94 14.05
CA ILE A 188 -20.08 -6.39 14.60
C ILE A 188 -18.95 -5.46 14.15
N LEU A 189 -18.86 -5.16 12.85
CA LEU A 189 -17.82 -4.29 12.30
C LEU A 189 -17.89 -2.87 12.89
N ARG A 190 -19.09 -2.36 13.13
CA ARG A 190 -19.33 -1.09 13.81
C ARG A 190 -18.88 -1.14 15.27
N HIS A 191 -19.16 -2.23 15.98
CA HIS A 191 -18.71 -2.42 17.36
C HIS A 191 -17.17 -2.48 17.44
N CYS A 192 -16.54 -3.15 16.48
CA CYS A 192 -15.08 -3.18 16.31
C CYS A 192 -14.49 -1.88 15.75
N ARG A 193 -15.30 -0.82 15.58
CA ARG A 193 -14.88 0.49 15.04
C ARG A 193 -14.24 0.45 13.65
N ARG A 194 -14.50 -0.60 12.86
CA ARG A 194 -14.00 -0.73 11.48
C ARG A 194 -14.85 0.05 10.47
N LEU A 195 -16.07 0.41 10.84
CA LEU A 195 -16.95 1.28 10.06
C LEU A 195 -17.89 2.06 10.96
N SER A 196 -18.49 3.11 10.41
CA SER A 196 -19.55 3.91 11.03
C SER A 196 -20.70 4.14 10.04
N GLU A 197 -21.86 4.57 10.53
CA GLU A 197 -23.01 4.88 9.68
C GLU A 197 -23.30 6.38 9.67
N VAL A 198 -23.43 6.93 8.47
CA VAL A 198 -23.94 8.28 8.22
C VAL A 198 -25.29 8.16 7.51
N ARG A 199 -26.36 8.66 8.15
CA ARG A 199 -27.73 8.59 7.62
C ARG A 199 -28.19 9.96 7.15
N GLY A 200 -28.76 10.03 5.96
CA GLY A 200 -29.31 11.27 5.41
C GLY A 200 -29.96 11.06 4.04
N GLY A 201 -31.07 11.76 3.78
CA GLY A 201 -31.81 11.64 2.51
C GLY A 201 -32.44 10.26 2.28
N GLY A 202 -32.82 9.55 3.35
CA GLY A 202 -33.33 8.17 3.25
C GLY A 202 -32.25 7.12 2.93
N LEU A 203 -30.97 7.51 2.86
CA LEU A 203 -29.85 6.63 2.53
C LEU A 203 -28.91 6.45 3.71
N THR A 204 -28.52 5.20 3.97
CA THR A 204 -27.50 4.84 4.97
C THR A 204 -26.17 4.62 4.26
N ARG A 205 -25.15 5.34 4.70
CA ARG A 205 -23.77 5.28 4.19
C ARG A 205 -22.89 4.60 5.23
N TYR A 206 -22.23 3.53 4.84
CA TYR A 206 -21.25 2.82 5.66
C TYR A 206 -19.87 3.43 5.40
N VAL A 207 -19.44 4.32 6.29
CA VAL A 207 -18.17 5.01 6.23
C VAL A 207 -17.09 4.12 6.82
N ILE A 208 -16.02 3.90 6.08
CA ILE A 208 -14.87 3.11 6.48
C ILE A 208 -13.95 3.98 7.34
N THR A 209 -13.48 3.42 8.47
CA THR A 209 -12.57 4.08 9.41
C THR A 209 -11.16 3.53 9.26
#